data_AF-A0A8S9I3S1-F1
#
_entry.id   AF-A0A8S9I3S1-F1
#
_cell.length_a   1.000
_cell.length_b   1.000
_cell.length_c   1.000
_cell.angle_alpha   90.00
_cell.angle_beta   90.00
_cell.angle_gamma   90.00
#
_symmetry.space_group_name_H-M   'P 1'
#
loop_
_entity.id
_entity.type
_entity.pdbx_description
1 polymer ?
#
loop_
_entity_poly.entity_id
_entity_poly.type
_entity_poly.pdbx_seq_one_letter_code
_entity_poly.pdbx_strand_id
1 'polypeptide(L)' 'MYEMGEVKGGSPYGSGTYAADGSREPTELEIEQANYHGKYFAGIAKKLKKRSPV' A
#
# COMPACT_ATOMS: atom_id res chain seq x y z
N MET A 1 9.85 13.99 -1.31
CA MET A 1 10.48 14.10 -2.64
C MET A 1 10.15 12.84 -3.42
N TYR A 2 9.98 12.92 -4.73
CA TYR A 2 9.73 11.75 -5.56
C TYR A 2 10.99 10.88 -5.61
N GLU A 3 10.89 9.66 -5.12
CA GLU A 3 11.97 8.69 -5.20
C GLU A 3 11.92 8.06 -6.59
N MET A 4 12.84 8.49 -7.47
CA MET A 4 12.93 8.04 -8.88
C MET A 4 14.20 7.21 -9.15
N GLY A 5 14.93 6.83 -8.10
CA GLY A 5 16.14 6.01 -8.21
C GLY A 5 15.86 4.54 -8.49
N GLU A 6 14.67 4.05 -8.15
CA GLU A 6 14.31 2.64 -8.29
C GLU A 6 12.89 2.47 -8.85
N VAL A 7 12.70 1.41 -9.64
CA VAL A 7 11.39 1.03 -10.15
C VAL A 7 10.58 0.42 -9.01
N LYS A 8 9.46 1.06 -8.69
CA LYS A 8 8.53 0.61 -7.64
C LYS A 8 7.09 0.59 -8.15
N GLY A 9 6.34 -0.43 -7.74
CA GLY A 9 4.91 -0.51 -7.98
C GLY A 9 4.10 0.43 -7.09
N GLY A 10 2.80 0.53 -7.41
CA GLY A 10 1.83 1.32 -6.67
C GLY A 10 1.57 2.71 -7.26
N SER A 11 0.46 3.31 -6.85
CA SER A 11 -0.05 4.58 -7.35
C SER A 11 -0.89 5.30 -6.27
N PRO A 12 -1.40 6.52 -6.53
CA PRO A 12 -2.36 7.16 -5.63
C PRO A 12 -3.62 6.33 -5.36
N TYR A 13 -3.94 5.36 -6.21
CA TYR A 13 -5.08 4.47 -6.02
C TYR A 13 -4.80 3.29 -5.07
N GLY A 14 -3.54 3.04 -4.72
CA GLY A 14 -3.16 1.97 -3.81
C GLY A 14 -1.73 1.46 -3.99
N SER A 15 -1.28 0.68 -3.01
CA SER A 15 -0.02 -0.08 -3.07
C SER A 15 -0.08 -1.18 -4.14
N GLY A 16 1.06 -1.50 -4.74
CA GLY A 16 1.20 -2.56 -5.73
C GLY A 16 2.67 -2.94 -5.93
N THR A 17 2.91 -4.08 -6.58
CA THR A 17 4.25 -4.61 -6.87
C THR A 17 4.28 -5.16 -8.30
N TYR A 18 5.46 -5.16 -8.92
CA TYR A 18 5.69 -5.83 -10.21
C TYR A 18 6.11 -7.28 -10.01
N ALA A 19 5.42 -8.22 -10.66
CA ALA A 19 5.73 -9.65 -10.55
C ALA A 19 6.75 -10.15 -11.59
N ALA A 20 7.07 -9.35 -12.63
CA ALA A 20 7.80 -9.80 -13.82
C ALA A 20 7.18 -11.09 -14.41
N ASP A 21 7.96 -12.16 -14.59
CA ASP A 21 7.54 -13.51 -15.00
C ASP A 21 7.16 -14.41 -13.80
N GLY A 22 7.09 -13.85 -12.60
CA GLY A 22 6.91 -14.54 -11.32
C GLY A 22 8.20 -14.69 -10.51
N SER A 23 9.36 -14.37 -11.08
CA SER A 23 10.65 -14.43 -10.37
C SER A 23 10.93 -13.24 -9.45
N ARG A 24 10.25 -12.11 -9.64
CA ARG A 24 10.46 -10.89 -8.85
C ARG A 24 9.63 -10.93 -7.57
N GLU A 25 10.31 -10.80 -6.43
CA GLU A 25 9.65 -10.55 -5.16
C GLU A 25 9.41 -9.05 -4.93
N PRO A 26 8.42 -8.69 -4.09
CA PRO A 26 8.17 -7.31 -3.72
C PRO A 26 9.40 -6.66 -3.09
N THR A 27 9.76 -5.45 -3.54
CA THR A 27 10.88 -4.71 -2.94
C THR A 27 10.51 -4.16 -1.57
N GLU A 28 11.50 -3.80 -0.77
CA GLU A 28 11.28 -3.22 0.56
C GLU A 28 10.40 -1.96 0.49
N LEU A 29 10.63 -1.09 -0.51
CA LEU A 29 9.81 0.09 -0.78
C LEU A 29 8.33 -0.25 -1.06
N GLU A 30 8.06 -1.33 -1.82
CA GLU A 30 6.71 -1.78 -2.13
C GLU A 30 6.01 -2.35 -0.89
N ILE A 31 6.76 -3.06 -0.03
CA ILE A 31 6.30 -3.61 1.24
C ILE A 31 6.00 -2.47 2.23
N GLU A 32 6.86 -1.47 2.36
CA GLU A 32 6.62 -0.30 3.21
C GLU A 32 5.36 0.46 2.77
N GLN A 33 5.20 0.67 1.46
CA GLN A 33 4.00 1.31 0.91
C GLN A 33 2.74 0.49 1.21
N ALA A 34 2.78 -0.84 1.08
CA ALA A 34 1.66 -1.72 1.43
C ALA A 34 1.32 -1.67 2.94
N ASN A 35 2.33 -1.66 3.80
CA ASN A 35 2.14 -1.52 5.24
C ASN A 35 1.49 -0.18 5.62
N TYR A 36 1.94 0.93 5.01
CA TYR A 36 1.32 2.23 5.20
C TYR A 36 -0.14 2.23 4.73
N HIS A 37 -0.40 1.71 3.53
CA HIS A 37 -1.74 1.60 2.97
C HIS A 37 -2.67 0.83 3.90
N GLY A 38 -2.23 -0.34 4.40
CA GLY A 38 -2.99 -1.14 5.36
C GLY A 38 -3.30 -0.40 6.66
N LYS A 39 -2.28 0.27 7.26
CA LYS A 39 -2.47 1.08 8.48
C LYS A 39 -3.48 2.21 8.28
N TYR A 40 -3.37 2.92 7.16
CA TYR A 40 -4.29 4.00 6.82
C TYR A 40 -5.73 3.49 6.63
N PHE A 41 -5.90 2.46 5.79
CA PHE A 41 -7.20 1.85 5.52
C PHE A 41 -7.87 1.32 6.80
N ALA A 42 -7.14 0.56 7.61
CA ALA A 42 -7.63 0.04 8.89
C ALA A 42 -8.05 1.17 9.84
N GLY A 43 -7.29 2.28 9.86
CA GLY A 43 -7.62 3.47 10.63
C GLY A 43 -8.97 4.09 10.22
N ILE A 44 -9.24 4.19 8.92
CA ILE A 44 -10.52 4.69 8.39
C ILE A 44 -11.65 3.70 8.70
N ALA A 45 -11.47 2.42 8.42
CA ALA A 45 -12.47 1.39 8.70
C ALA A 45 -12.87 1.37 10.19
N LYS A 46 -11.90 1.51 11.11
CA LYS A 46 -12.16 1.59 12.55
C LYS A 46 -12.99 2.81 12.93
N LYS A 47 -12.76 3.97 12.30
CA LYS A 47 -13.56 5.19 12.52
C LYS A 47 -15.00 5.00 12.05
N LEU A 48 -15.19 4.37 10.88
CA LEU A 48 -16.52 4.08 10.34
C LEU A 48 -17.28 3.08 11.22
N LYS A 49 -16.61 2.01 11.70
CA LYS A 49 -17.21 1.04 12.63
C LYS A 49 -17.77 1.69 13.89
N LYS A 50 -17.04 2.65 14.49
CA LYS A 50 -17.50 3.37 15.69
C LYS A 50 -18.72 4.26 15.46
N ARG A 51 -19.03 4.58 14.20
CA ARG A 51 -20.11 5.50 13.83
C ARG A 51 -21.41 4.77 13.45
N SER A 52 -21.50 3.46 13.64
CA SER A 52 -22.71 2.71 13.33
C SER A 52 -23.83 3.10 14.32
N PRO A 53 -24.95 3.71 13.87
CA PRO A 53 -26.08 4.07 14.71
C PRO A 53 -27.10 2.92 14.70
N VAL A 54 -26.65 1.74 15.10
CA VAL A 54 -27.53 0.60 15.39
C VAL A 54 -27.28 0.16 16.82
#